data_AF-A0A3C0BNS6-F1
#
_entry.id   AF-A0A3C0BNS6-F1
#
_cell.length_a   1.000
_cell.length_b   1.000
_cell.length_c   1.000
_cell.angle_alpha   90.00
_cell.angle_beta   90.00
_cell.angle_gamma   90.00
#
_symmetry.space_group_name_H-M   'P 1'
#
loop_
_entity.id
_entity.type
_entity.pdbx_description
1 polymer ?
#
loop_
_entity_poly.entity_id
_entity_poly.type
_entity_poly.pdbx_seq_one_letter_code
_entity_poly.pdbx_strand_id
1 'polypeptide(L)'
;MKKTDNPVPLLLLFLLITAGTEAYALDLTEITTKLSETFSSLTGENEGTTAYRSLLIPSGGRAESLGTAYTGLSDDISCLEYNPAASSLLEQTETAVFHNAWIADSAMETLAGTVRVNNAGFGAEIKCFYVPFSEYNIFGERVAGSYYTETTAILNASYNFLAGYNFKGIAVGVNAKAAWRGVPDYTDNDTDAIISGSGLEQSGLAFAGDLGVMMRFNAGKLYASREPNLRIGLNLLNAGAALTGFGSSEGIRPDDPLPTSAAIGVSYRLIKPLLLTAEFRQPFNLQDFTEYQMWSAGTGISVQITNFFGVLGGFLIKGGNPRISFGSEFEILKKVQMNVNYTFDLTSSLNPVNHISLSAKIKLGDNGRAEKQKLIDGYYNDGLASFSKGDFAAAIDSWQKVLQLDKLYDPAKEGIKSAQNQILLFRRIRDAQFLN
;
A
#
# COMPACT_ATOMS: atom_id res chain seq x y z
N MET A 1 13.20 -43.32 7.50
CA MET A 1 12.31 -43.41 6.32
C MET A 1 11.67 -42.05 6.10
N LYS A 2 11.99 -41.38 4.98
CA LYS A 2 11.37 -40.11 4.57
C LYS A 2 9.94 -40.40 4.12
N LYS A 3 8.94 -39.85 4.80
CA LYS A 3 7.57 -39.75 4.28
C LYS A 3 7.54 -38.54 3.35
N THR A 4 7.42 -38.80 2.05
CA THR A 4 7.11 -37.80 1.03
C THR A 4 5.62 -37.51 1.12
N ASP A 5 5.24 -36.36 1.64
CA ASP A 5 3.88 -35.85 1.58
C ASP A 5 3.58 -35.47 0.12
N ASN A 6 2.94 -36.40 -0.59
CA ASN A 6 2.54 -36.22 -1.98
C ASN A 6 1.19 -35.45 -1.97
N PRO A 7 1.08 -34.24 -2.52
CA PRO A 7 -0.14 -33.41 -2.46
C PRO A 7 -1.26 -33.89 -3.40
N VAL A 8 -0.95 -34.86 -4.27
CA VAL A 8 -1.85 -35.41 -5.29
C VAL A 8 -3.17 -36.00 -4.74
N PRO A 9 -3.23 -36.69 -3.59
CA PRO A 9 -4.48 -37.24 -3.06
C PRO A 9 -5.45 -36.15 -2.58
N LEU A 10 -4.94 -35.03 -2.06
CA LEU A 10 -5.77 -33.93 -1.56
C LEU A 10 -6.38 -33.13 -2.72
N LEU A 11 -5.60 -32.96 -3.81
CA LEU A 11 -6.05 -32.32 -5.04
C LEU A 11 -7.12 -33.16 -5.75
N LEU A 12 -6.95 -34.49 -5.79
CA LEU A 12 -7.94 -35.43 -6.33
C LEU A 12 -9.24 -35.44 -5.50
N LEU A 13 -9.14 -35.37 -4.17
CA LEU A 13 -10.30 -35.28 -3.29
C LEU A 13 -11.05 -33.96 -3.49
N PHE A 14 -10.34 -32.84 -3.66
CA PHE A 14 -10.94 -31.54 -3.96
C PHE A 14 -11.65 -31.53 -5.33
N LEU A 15 -11.00 -32.08 -6.37
CA LEU A 15 -11.59 -32.22 -7.71
C LEU A 15 -12.80 -33.15 -7.73
N LEU A 16 -12.80 -34.22 -6.93
CA LEU A 16 -13.94 -35.14 -6.77
C LEU A 16 -15.12 -34.51 -6.03
N ILE A 17 -14.87 -33.60 -5.08
CA ILE A 17 -15.91 -32.86 -4.36
C ILE A 17 -16.56 -31.79 -5.27
N THR A 18 -15.79 -31.16 -6.17
CA THR A 18 -16.31 -30.17 -7.14
C THR A 18 -16.97 -30.79 -8.37
N ALA A 19 -16.73 -32.07 -8.68
CA ALA A 19 -17.28 -32.73 -9.86
C ALA A 19 -18.78 -33.03 -9.78
N GLY A 20 -19.40 -32.90 -8.59
CA GLY A 20 -20.82 -33.21 -8.35
C GLY A 20 -21.75 -32.00 -8.23
N THR A 21 -21.23 -30.77 -8.32
CA THR A 21 -22.06 -29.56 -8.26
C THR A 21 -22.46 -29.15 -9.66
N GLU A 22 -23.74 -29.28 -10.00
CA GLU A 22 -24.30 -28.60 -11.18
C GLU A 22 -23.98 -27.10 -11.06
N ALA A 23 -23.25 -26.58 -12.04
CA ALA A 23 -22.96 -25.15 -12.13
C ALA A 23 -24.25 -24.43 -12.52
N TYR A 24 -25.07 -24.08 -11.53
CA TYR A 24 -26.12 -23.08 -11.74
C TYR A 24 -25.44 -21.80 -12.25
N ALA A 25 -25.96 -21.21 -13.32
CA ALA A 25 -25.57 -19.88 -13.71
C ALA A 25 -25.88 -18.95 -12.52
N LEU A 26 -24.84 -18.49 -11.83
CA LEU A 26 -25.00 -17.54 -10.73
C LEU A 26 -25.48 -16.22 -11.33
N ASP A 27 -26.77 -15.95 -11.20
CA ASP A 27 -27.34 -14.63 -11.48
C ASP A 27 -27.10 -13.73 -10.26
N LEU A 28 -26.24 -12.72 -10.43
CA LEU A 28 -25.90 -11.76 -9.38
C LEU A 28 -26.88 -10.58 -9.32
N THR A 29 -27.90 -10.54 -10.19
CA THR A 29 -28.83 -9.41 -10.32
C THR A 29 -29.55 -9.12 -9.00
N GLU A 30 -30.12 -10.11 -8.33
CA GLU A 30 -30.82 -9.87 -7.04
C GLU A 30 -29.89 -9.33 -5.95
N ILE A 31 -28.67 -9.86 -5.85
CA ILE A 31 -27.67 -9.43 -4.87
C ILE A 31 -27.23 -7.99 -5.17
N THR A 32 -26.93 -7.69 -6.42
CA THR A 32 -26.49 -6.36 -6.86
C THR A 32 -27.61 -5.33 -6.71
N THR A 33 -28.86 -5.64 -7.05
CA THR A 33 -30.02 -4.77 -6.81
C THR A 33 -30.17 -4.47 -5.32
N LYS A 34 -30.16 -5.49 -4.46
CA LYS A 34 -30.32 -5.30 -3.02
C LYS A 34 -29.18 -4.48 -2.39
N LEU A 35 -27.94 -4.71 -2.83
CA LEU A 35 -26.80 -3.91 -2.41
C LEU A 35 -26.95 -2.45 -2.88
N SER A 36 -27.29 -2.23 -4.15
CA SER A 36 -27.53 -0.89 -4.71
C SER A 36 -28.63 -0.14 -3.94
N GLU A 37 -29.75 -0.79 -3.62
CA GLU A 37 -30.82 -0.19 -2.83
C GLU A 37 -30.35 0.18 -1.42
N THR A 38 -29.64 -0.73 -0.75
CA THR A 38 -29.12 -0.56 0.61
C THR A 38 -28.17 0.63 0.72
N PHE A 39 -27.33 0.86 -0.31
CA PHE A 39 -26.31 1.90 -0.30
C PHE A 39 -26.66 3.13 -1.16
N SER A 40 -27.87 3.18 -1.73
CA SER A 40 -28.32 4.27 -2.62
C SER A 40 -28.13 5.67 -2.01
N SER A 41 -28.37 5.82 -0.70
CA SER A 41 -28.21 7.09 0.04
C SER A 41 -26.77 7.59 0.14
N LEU A 42 -25.79 6.77 -0.25
CA LEU A 42 -24.38 7.15 -0.29
C LEU A 42 -23.93 7.64 -1.66
N THR A 43 -24.83 7.73 -2.65
CA THR A 43 -24.49 8.30 -3.96
C THR A 43 -24.53 9.82 -3.88
N GLY A 44 -23.39 10.48 -4.15
CA GLY A 44 -23.28 11.94 -4.15
C GLY A 44 -23.55 12.58 -5.51
N GLU A 45 -23.98 13.84 -5.51
CA GLU A 45 -24.25 14.62 -6.73
C GLU A 45 -23.00 14.88 -7.58
N ASN A 46 -21.83 15.01 -6.93
CA ASN A 46 -20.55 15.29 -7.58
C ASN A 46 -19.71 14.02 -7.81
N GLU A 47 -20.33 12.85 -7.81
CA GLU A 47 -19.62 11.62 -8.17
C GLU A 47 -19.29 11.59 -9.67
N GLY A 48 -18.05 11.25 -10.01
CA GLY A 48 -17.60 11.12 -11.39
C GLY A 48 -17.14 12.42 -12.06
N THR A 49 -17.11 13.56 -11.36
CA THR A 49 -16.65 14.87 -11.88
C THR A 49 -15.13 15.06 -11.89
N THR A 50 -14.36 13.99 -11.73
CA THR A 50 -12.88 14.03 -11.72
C THR A 50 -12.29 13.39 -12.97
N ALA A 51 -11.23 14.00 -13.50
CA ALA A 51 -10.37 13.39 -14.51
C ALA A 51 -9.41 12.38 -13.86
N TYR A 52 -8.69 11.65 -14.71
CA TYR A 52 -7.68 10.67 -14.31
C TYR A 52 -8.19 9.58 -13.35
N ARG A 53 -9.25 8.89 -13.76
CA ARG A 53 -9.91 7.87 -12.92
C ARG A 53 -8.99 6.67 -12.64
N SER A 54 -7.95 6.46 -13.44
CA SER A 54 -6.88 5.49 -13.15
C SER A 54 -6.20 5.70 -11.78
N LEU A 55 -6.23 6.91 -11.22
CA LEU A 55 -5.72 7.21 -9.88
C LEU A 55 -6.62 6.67 -8.76
N LEU A 56 -7.88 6.33 -9.07
CA LEU A 56 -8.83 5.72 -8.13
C LEU A 56 -8.84 4.19 -8.21
N ILE A 57 -8.29 3.62 -9.28
CA ILE A 57 -8.22 2.17 -9.50
C ILE A 57 -6.92 1.65 -8.86
N PRO A 58 -7.01 0.67 -7.95
CA PRO A 58 -5.82 0.12 -7.32
C PRO A 58 -4.99 -0.67 -8.33
N SER A 59 -3.66 -0.61 -8.20
CA SER A 59 -2.76 -1.47 -8.97
C SER A 59 -2.99 -2.97 -8.69
N GLY A 60 -3.58 -3.30 -7.54
CA GLY A 60 -3.99 -4.65 -7.15
C GLY A 60 -3.20 -5.19 -5.97
N GLY A 61 -3.10 -6.52 -5.90
CA GLY A 61 -2.30 -7.19 -4.89
C GLY A 61 -2.88 -7.10 -3.47
N ARG A 62 -1.99 -6.99 -2.48
CA ARG A 62 -2.34 -7.02 -1.04
C ARG A 62 -3.26 -5.88 -0.61
N ALA A 63 -2.99 -4.66 -1.09
CA ALA A 63 -3.77 -3.49 -0.71
C ALA A 63 -5.23 -3.63 -1.17
N GLU A 64 -5.45 -4.12 -2.39
CA GLU A 64 -6.78 -4.39 -2.91
C GLU A 64 -7.49 -5.51 -2.14
N SER A 65 -6.76 -6.58 -1.80
CA SER A 65 -7.26 -7.69 -0.98
C SER A 65 -7.78 -7.26 0.38
N LEU A 66 -7.24 -6.16 0.93
CA LEU A 66 -7.60 -5.59 2.23
C LEU A 66 -8.61 -4.44 2.11
N GLY A 67 -9.41 -4.42 1.03
CA GLY A 67 -10.45 -3.41 0.84
C GLY A 67 -9.87 -2.02 0.68
N THR A 68 -8.63 -1.91 0.17
CA THR A 68 -7.89 -0.65 0.01
C THR A 68 -7.66 0.16 1.29
N ALA A 69 -7.94 -0.43 2.46
CA ALA A 69 -7.70 0.18 3.77
C ALA A 69 -6.22 0.07 4.15
N TYR A 70 -5.38 0.85 3.49
CA TYR A 70 -3.94 0.63 3.45
C TYR A 70 -3.11 1.80 3.94
N THR A 71 -3.70 2.99 4.14
CA THR A 71 -3.01 4.21 4.61
C THR A 71 -2.26 4.00 5.93
N GLY A 72 -2.89 3.29 6.88
CA GLY A 72 -2.31 2.98 8.18
C GLY A 72 -1.48 1.70 8.21
N LEU A 73 -1.50 0.89 7.14
CA LEU A 73 -0.74 -0.36 7.05
C LEU A 73 0.56 -0.14 6.26
N SER A 74 0.41 0.15 4.96
CA SER A 74 1.45 0.50 3.97
C SER A 74 2.80 -0.17 4.25
N ASP A 75 2.78 -1.50 4.42
CA ASP A 75 3.95 -2.28 4.85
C ASP A 75 4.65 -3.03 3.71
N ASP A 76 4.24 -2.75 2.47
CA ASP A 76 4.88 -3.20 1.23
C ASP A 76 4.93 -2.08 0.18
N ILE A 77 5.43 -2.42 -1.00
CA ILE A 77 5.59 -1.51 -2.14
C ILE A 77 4.33 -0.70 -2.54
N SER A 78 3.12 -1.20 -2.25
CA SER A 78 1.88 -0.46 -2.51
C SER A 78 1.80 0.83 -1.69
N CYS A 79 2.70 1.05 -0.71
CA CYS A 79 2.82 2.35 -0.02
C CYS A 79 2.95 3.55 -0.97
N LEU A 80 3.48 3.35 -2.19
CA LEU A 80 3.62 4.42 -3.18
C LEU A 80 2.26 5.02 -3.60
N GLU A 81 1.19 4.23 -3.62
CA GLU A 81 -0.17 4.70 -3.93
C GLU A 81 -0.96 5.16 -2.69
N TYR A 82 -0.66 4.59 -1.52
CA TYR A 82 -1.50 4.74 -0.32
C TYR A 82 -0.90 5.60 0.79
N ASN A 83 0.40 5.54 1.06
CA ASN A 83 1.03 6.41 2.05
C ASN A 83 2.53 6.57 1.76
N PRO A 84 2.95 7.70 1.15
CA PRO A 84 4.33 7.88 0.72
C PRO A 84 5.35 7.90 1.85
N ALA A 85 4.93 8.08 3.11
CA ALA A 85 5.83 8.00 4.28
C ALA A 85 6.43 6.61 4.49
N ALA A 86 5.75 5.56 4.06
CA ALA A 86 6.07 4.22 4.51
C ALA A 86 7.24 3.57 3.76
N SER A 87 7.74 4.14 2.65
CA SER A 87 8.93 3.63 1.96
C SER A 87 10.18 3.61 2.86
N SER A 88 10.29 4.54 3.80
CA SER A 88 11.35 4.59 4.83
C SER A 88 11.14 3.58 5.97
N LEU A 89 10.02 2.86 5.96
CA LEU A 89 9.60 1.93 7.00
C LEU A 89 9.60 0.47 6.52
N LEU A 90 9.64 0.24 5.21
CA LEU A 90 9.67 -1.10 4.60
C LEU A 90 10.81 -1.95 5.17
N GLU A 91 10.53 -3.22 5.40
CA GLU A 91 11.52 -4.15 5.93
C GLU A 91 12.61 -4.43 4.89
N GLN A 92 12.20 -4.62 3.64
CA GLN A 92 13.06 -4.95 2.52
C GLN A 92 12.96 -3.87 1.43
N THR A 93 14.03 -3.75 0.64
CA THR A 93 14.00 -3.18 -0.71
C THR A 93 13.20 -4.15 -1.58
N GLU A 94 12.26 -3.65 -2.37
CA GLU A 94 11.32 -4.47 -3.12
C GLU A 94 11.16 -3.97 -4.56
N THR A 95 10.91 -4.89 -5.49
CA THR A 95 10.40 -4.57 -6.82
C THR A 95 9.17 -5.41 -7.08
N ALA A 96 8.19 -4.87 -7.78
CA ALA A 96 6.94 -5.58 -7.99
C ALA A 96 6.34 -5.31 -9.36
N VAL A 97 5.67 -6.34 -9.87
CA VAL A 97 4.77 -6.24 -11.01
C VAL A 97 3.35 -6.59 -10.57
N PHE A 98 2.38 -5.86 -11.10
CA PHE A 98 0.96 -6.10 -10.87
C PHE A 98 0.24 -6.14 -12.21
N HIS A 99 -0.71 -7.06 -12.31
CA HIS A 99 -1.68 -7.15 -13.39
C HIS A 99 -3.06 -7.16 -12.74
N ASN A 100 -3.89 -6.17 -13.06
CA ASN A 100 -5.27 -6.09 -12.58
C ASN A 100 -6.23 -6.12 -13.77
N ALA A 101 -6.90 -7.26 -13.97
CA ALA A 101 -7.94 -7.42 -14.97
C ALA A 101 -9.25 -6.86 -14.41
N TRP A 102 -9.77 -5.82 -15.06
CA TRP A 102 -10.95 -5.08 -14.63
C TRP A 102 -12.15 -5.41 -15.52
N ILE A 103 -13.17 -4.54 -15.58
CA ILE A 103 -14.38 -4.75 -16.36
C ILE A 103 -14.16 -4.49 -17.87
N ALA A 104 -14.96 -5.14 -18.73
CA ALA A 104 -14.99 -4.89 -20.17
C ALA A 104 -13.60 -4.94 -20.85
N ASP A 105 -12.82 -5.97 -20.54
CA ASP A 105 -11.45 -6.19 -21.05
C ASP A 105 -10.45 -5.05 -20.75
N SER A 106 -10.81 -4.11 -19.86
CA SER A 106 -9.88 -3.12 -19.34
C SER A 106 -8.95 -3.73 -18.31
N ALA A 107 -7.72 -3.21 -18.25
CA ALA A 107 -6.73 -3.70 -17.30
C ALA A 107 -5.74 -2.60 -16.89
N MET A 108 -5.08 -2.85 -15.77
CA MET A 108 -3.98 -2.03 -15.24
C MET A 108 -2.73 -2.89 -15.13
N GLU A 109 -1.63 -2.43 -15.73
CA GLU A 109 -0.29 -2.97 -15.51
C GLU A 109 0.51 -1.99 -14.67
N THR A 110 1.18 -2.49 -13.62
CA THR A 110 2.01 -1.67 -12.74
C THR A 110 3.38 -2.30 -12.56
N LEU A 111 4.42 -1.47 -12.64
CA LEU A 111 5.78 -1.79 -12.24
C LEU A 111 6.23 -0.80 -11.18
N ALA A 112 6.68 -1.31 -10.03
CA ALA A 112 7.11 -0.50 -8.91
C ALA A 112 8.44 -0.98 -8.33
N GLY A 113 9.21 -0.06 -7.75
CA GLY A 113 10.46 -0.33 -7.04
C GLY A 113 10.63 0.58 -5.83
N THR A 114 11.13 0.03 -4.71
CA THR A 114 11.48 0.79 -3.51
C THR A 114 12.85 0.40 -2.98
N VAL A 115 13.59 1.38 -2.51
CA VAL A 115 14.88 1.21 -1.84
C VAL A 115 14.81 1.95 -0.50
N ARG A 116 15.22 1.25 0.56
CA ARG A 116 15.39 1.86 1.87
C ARG A 116 16.86 1.87 2.26
N VAL A 117 17.36 3.01 2.72
CA VAL A 117 18.70 3.17 3.28
C VAL A 117 18.58 3.77 4.68
N ASN A 118 18.80 2.95 5.71
CA ASN A 118 18.59 3.32 7.11
C ASN A 118 17.16 3.87 7.37
N ASN A 119 17.05 5.17 7.62
CA ASN A 119 15.81 5.89 7.88
C ASN A 119 15.28 6.63 6.65
N ALA A 120 15.97 6.60 5.51
CA ALA A 120 15.50 7.18 4.26
C ALA A 120 14.88 6.09 3.37
N GLY A 121 13.78 6.41 2.70
CA GLY A 121 13.12 5.58 1.71
C GLY A 121 12.98 6.32 0.40
N PHE A 122 13.13 5.60 -0.70
CA PHE A 122 12.94 6.09 -2.06
C PHE A 122 12.14 5.07 -2.84
N GLY A 123 11.36 5.52 -3.81
CA GLY A 123 10.65 4.62 -4.70
C GLY A 123 10.29 5.26 -6.02
N ALA A 124 9.96 4.41 -6.98
CA ALA A 124 9.42 4.80 -8.27
C ALA A 124 8.35 3.79 -8.69
N GLU A 125 7.32 4.28 -9.37
CA GLU A 125 6.24 3.47 -9.91
C GLU A 125 5.85 4.00 -11.28
N ILE A 126 5.52 3.08 -12.19
CA ILE A 126 4.82 3.39 -13.42
C ILE A 126 3.64 2.44 -13.53
N LYS A 127 2.46 2.99 -13.83
CA LYS A 127 1.27 2.21 -14.09
C LYS A 127 0.54 2.69 -15.34
N CYS A 128 -0.05 1.76 -16.07
CA CYS A 128 -0.78 2.04 -17.30
C CYS A 128 -2.14 1.36 -17.24
N PHE A 129 -3.19 2.18 -17.20
CA PHE A 129 -4.56 1.74 -17.38
C PHE A 129 -4.93 1.84 -18.84
N TYR A 130 -5.52 0.79 -19.42
CA TYR A 130 -6.02 0.82 -20.78
C TYR A 130 -7.42 0.23 -20.87
N VAL A 131 -8.25 0.88 -21.69
CA VAL A 131 -9.62 0.46 -21.97
C VAL A 131 -9.74 0.25 -23.47
N PRO A 132 -9.87 -1.00 -23.94
CA PRO A 132 -10.20 -1.26 -25.33
C PRO A 132 -11.66 -0.86 -25.59
N PHE A 133 -11.91 -0.21 -26.71
CA PHE A 133 -13.26 0.02 -27.18
C PHE A 133 -13.35 -0.06 -28.71
N SER A 134 -14.56 -0.27 -29.21
CA SER A 134 -14.85 -0.22 -30.63
C SER A 134 -15.66 1.02 -30.93
N GLU A 135 -15.28 1.70 -31.99
CA GLU A 135 -16.00 2.85 -32.50
C GLU A 135 -17.09 2.38 -33.48
N TYR A 136 -18.27 2.98 -33.36
CA TYR A 136 -19.42 2.68 -34.19
C TYR A 136 -19.91 3.96 -34.86
N ASN A 137 -20.21 3.88 -36.16
CA ASN A 137 -20.82 4.99 -36.89
C ASN A 137 -22.32 5.13 -36.55
N ILE A 138 -22.97 6.13 -37.15
CA ILE A 138 -24.40 6.41 -36.91
C ILE A 138 -25.35 5.28 -37.31
N PHE A 139 -24.90 4.33 -38.13
CA PHE A 139 -25.66 3.16 -38.56
C PHE A 139 -25.40 1.92 -37.66
N GLY A 140 -24.52 2.06 -36.65
CA GLY A 140 -24.15 0.97 -35.75
C GLY A 140 -23.12 0.01 -36.34
N GLU A 141 -22.45 0.37 -37.42
CA GLU A 141 -21.37 -0.42 -38.01
C GLU A 141 -20.06 -0.10 -37.30
N ARG A 142 -19.26 -1.14 -37.03
CA ARG A 142 -17.95 -0.97 -36.40
C ARG A 142 -16.95 -0.41 -37.42
N VAL A 143 -16.43 0.79 -37.15
CA VAL A 143 -15.53 1.50 -38.05
C VAL A 143 -14.06 1.45 -37.61
N ALA A 144 -13.79 1.44 -36.30
CA ALA A 144 -12.44 1.36 -35.76
C ALA A 144 -12.37 0.61 -34.42
N GLY A 145 -11.16 0.19 -34.05
CA GLY A 145 -10.84 -0.33 -32.71
C GLY A 145 -9.78 0.56 -32.09
N SER A 146 -10.03 1.03 -30.88
CA SER A 146 -9.27 2.11 -30.27
C SER A 146 -9.02 1.84 -28.78
N TYR A 147 -8.00 2.50 -28.24
CA TYR A 147 -7.62 2.38 -26.83
C TYR A 147 -7.62 3.74 -26.15
N TYR A 148 -8.38 3.84 -25.08
CA TYR A 148 -8.20 4.89 -24.10
C TYR A 148 -7.09 4.46 -23.15
N THR A 149 -6.14 5.34 -22.86
CA THR A 149 -5.02 5.02 -21.96
C THR A 149 -4.80 6.10 -20.93
N GLU A 150 -4.42 5.69 -19.72
CA GLU A 150 -3.91 6.59 -18.69
C GLU A 150 -2.64 6.00 -18.10
N THR A 151 -1.51 6.67 -18.32
CA THR A 151 -0.22 6.25 -17.76
C THR A 151 0.22 7.22 -16.69
N THR A 152 0.46 6.73 -15.48
CA THR A 152 0.94 7.53 -14.34
C THR A 152 2.33 7.07 -13.93
N ALA A 153 3.23 8.03 -13.69
CA ALA A 153 4.52 7.82 -13.08
C ALA A 153 4.58 8.51 -11.72
N ILE A 154 5.18 7.83 -10.73
CA ILE A 154 5.35 8.31 -9.36
C ILE A 154 6.84 8.25 -9.00
N LEU A 155 7.35 9.31 -8.39
CA LEU A 155 8.64 9.32 -7.69
C LEU A 155 8.41 9.61 -6.21
N ASN A 156 9.00 8.81 -5.33
CA ASN A 156 8.79 8.87 -3.89
C ASN A 156 10.09 9.15 -3.14
N ALA A 157 9.98 9.96 -2.09
CA ALA A 157 11.01 10.11 -1.07
C ALA A 157 10.37 10.19 0.33
N SER A 158 10.97 9.53 1.31
CA SER A 158 10.51 9.60 2.70
C SER A 158 11.66 9.48 3.70
N TYR A 159 11.40 9.95 4.92
CA TYR A 159 12.35 9.88 6.01
C TYR A 159 11.65 9.60 7.36
N ASN A 160 12.25 8.72 8.16
CA ASN A 160 11.79 8.38 9.51
C ASN A 160 12.57 9.17 10.57
N PHE A 161 11.96 10.25 11.04
CA PHE A 161 12.54 11.14 12.03
C PHE A 161 12.49 10.55 13.43
N LEU A 162 13.55 10.81 14.23
CA LEU A 162 13.61 10.43 15.65
C LEU A 162 13.44 8.92 15.89
N ALA A 163 13.77 8.08 14.92
CA ALA A 163 13.69 6.64 15.05
C ALA A 163 14.70 6.12 16.08
N GLY A 164 14.21 5.50 17.14
CA GLY A 164 15.00 4.90 18.21
C GLY A 164 14.42 3.56 18.68
N TYR A 165 14.84 3.14 19.88
CA TYR A 165 14.42 1.86 20.43
C TYR A 165 12.97 1.89 20.93
N ASN A 166 12.63 2.83 21.83
CA ASN A 166 11.27 2.95 22.38
C ASN A 166 10.35 3.68 21.41
N PHE A 167 10.77 4.87 20.97
CA PHE A 167 10.05 5.66 19.98
C PHE A 167 10.40 5.20 18.57
N LYS A 168 9.42 4.72 17.80
CA LYS A 168 9.65 4.17 16.45
C LYS A 168 9.81 5.24 15.36
N GLY A 169 9.78 6.51 15.75
CA GLY A 169 9.91 7.67 14.89
C GLY A 169 8.60 8.12 14.26
N ILE A 170 8.69 9.25 13.58
CA ILE A 170 7.64 9.83 12.74
C ILE A 170 8.15 9.76 11.30
N ALA A 171 7.55 8.91 10.49
CA ALA A 171 7.85 8.86 9.08
C ALA A 171 7.05 9.93 8.34
N VAL A 172 7.72 10.69 7.50
CA VAL A 172 7.11 11.67 6.59
C VAL A 172 7.60 11.36 5.19
N GLY A 173 6.70 11.39 4.22
CA GLY A 173 7.06 11.14 2.82
C GLY A 173 6.23 11.96 1.86
N VAL A 174 6.77 12.07 0.65
CA VAL A 174 6.19 12.84 -0.44
C VAL A 174 6.27 12.03 -1.73
N ASN A 175 5.29 12.23 -2.61
CA ASN A 175 5.36 11.79 -3.99
C ASN A 175 5.29 12.97 -4.95
N ALA A 176 6.01 12.88 -6.06
CA ALA A 176 5.76 13.66 -7.25
C ALA A 176 5.15 12.73 -8.32
N LYS A 177 4.03 13.16 -8.91
CA LYS A 177 3.27 12.40 -9.90
C LYS A 177 3.14 13.17 -11.20
N ALA A 178 3.30 12.46 -12.31
CA ALA A 178 2.92 12.92 -13.63
C ALA A 178 2.07 11.85 -14.31
N ALA A 179 0.98 12.25 -14.95
CA ALA A 179 0.11 11.32 -15.66
C ALA A 179 -0.25 11.85 -17.05
N TRP A 180 -0.28 10.95 -18.03
CA TRP A 180 -0.71 11.23 -19.38
C TRP A 180 -1.98 10.44 -19.69
N ARG A 181 -3.03 11.15 -20.12
CA ARG A 181 -4.26 10.56 -20.65
C ARG A 181 -4.19 10.60 -22.17
N GLY A 182 -4.07 9.44 -22.80
CA GLY A 182 -4.09 9.29 -24.25
C GLY A 182 -5.50 8.96 -24.74
N VAL A 183 -6.07 9.85 -25.54
CA VAL A 183 -7.34 9.63 -26.26
C VAL A 183 -7.00 9.39 -27.74
N PRO A 184 -7.55 8.34 -28.37
CA PRO A 184 -7.30 8.03 -29.77
C PRO A 184 -8.06 8.99 -30.70
N ASP A 185 -7.57 9.17 -31.92
CA ASP A 185 -8.30 9.89 -32.96
C ASP A 185 -9.62 9.15 -33.27
N TYR A 186 -10.71 9.90 -33.46
CA TYR A 186 -12.02 9.37 -33.82
C TYR A 186 -12.36 9.64 -35.28
N THR A 187 -13.38 8.95 -35.79
CA THR A 187 -13.85 9.05 -37.17
C THR A 187 -14.96 10.08 -37.34
N ASP A 188 -15.00 10.68 -38.52
CA ASP A 188 -16.07 11.58 -38.93
C ASP A 188 -17.36 10.79 -39.20
N ASN A 189 -18.47 11.22 -38.59
CA ASN A 189 -19.75 10.51 -38.63
C ASN A 189 -20.39 10.40 -40.03
N ASP A 190 -20.00 11.26 -40.98
CA ASP A 190 -20.56 11.30 -42.32
C ASP A 190 -19.69 10.55 -43.34
N THR A 191 -18.37 10.48 -43.10
CA THR A 191 -17.39 9.94 -44.05
C THR A 191 -16.65 8.70 -43.56
N ASP A 192 -16.81 8.32 -42.29
CA ASP A 192 -16.05 7.26 -41.59
C ASP A 192 -14.52 7.46 -41.65
N ALA A 193 -14.05 8.64 -42.07
CA ALA A 193 -12.63 8.95 -42.17
C ALA A 193 -12.08 9.41 -40.81
N ILE A 194 -10.89 8.94 -40.44
CA ILE A 194 -10.22 9.35 -39.20
C ILE A 194 -9.92 10.86 -39.25
N ILE A 195 -10.36 11.60 -38.23
CA ILE A 195 -10.02 13.01 -38.05
C ILE A 195 -8.67 13.09 -37.35
N SER A 196 -7.61 13.30 -38.13
CA SER A 196 -6.24 13.32 -37.61
C SER A 196 -6.04 14.44 -36.58
N GLY A 197 -5.53 14.09 -35.41
CA GLY A 197 -5.23 15.03 -34.31
C GLY A 197 -6.38 15.23 -33.32
N SER A 198 -7.57 14.73 -33.62
CA SER A 198 -8.77 14.86 -32.77
C SER A 198 -8.64 14.19 -31.40
N GLY A 199 -7.81 13.15 -31.30
CA GLY A 199 -7.48 12.48 -30.05
C GLY A 199 -6.49 13.28 -29.20
N LEU A 200 -5.54 13.96 -29.83
CA LEU A 200 -4.57 14.80 -29.11
C LEU A 200 -5.26 16.00 -28.44
N GLU A 201 -6.29 16.56 -29.07
CA GLU A 201 -7.09 17.67 -28.52
C GLU A 201 -7.81 17.31 -27.21
N GLN A 202 -8.17 16.04 -27.04
CA GLN A 202 -8.85 15.51 -25.84
C GLN A 202 -7.87 14.87 -24.83
N SER A 203 -6.67 14.55 -25.29
CA SER A 203 -5.60 14.01 -24.47
C SER A 203 -5.18 15.01 -23.41
N GLY A 204 -4.69 14.50 -22.28
CA GLY A 204 -4.40 15.31 -21.10
C GLY A 204 -3.01 15.04 -20.53
N LEU A 205 -2.48 16.05 -19.83
CA LEU A 205 -1.32 15.92 -18.94
C LEU A 205 -1.67 16.40 -17.54
N ALA A 206 -1.38 15.61 -16.53
CA ALA A 206 -1.59 15.93 -15.13
C ALA A 206 -0.30 15.92 -14.33
N PHE A 207 -0.22 16.82 -13.35
CA PHE A 207 0.81 16.84 -12.33
C PHE A 207 0.17 16.88 -10.95
N ALA A 208 0.66 16.06 -10.04
CA ALA A 208 0.17 16.02 -8.67
C ALA A 208 1.28 15.73 -7.67
N GLY A 209 1.03 16.07 -6.41
CA GLY A 209 1.84 15.69 -5.27
C GLY A 209 1.04 14.92 -4.24
N ASP A 210 1.73 14.03 -3.52
CA ASP A 210 1.18 13.42 -2.31
C ASP A 210 2.04 13.77 -1.11
N LEU A 211 1.41 13.76 0.07
CA LEU A 211 2.06 13.86 1.36
C LEU A 211 1.58 12.72 2.25
N GLY A 212 2.47 12.19 3.07
CA GLY A 212 2.17 11.10 3.97
C GLY A 212 2.87 11.28 5.30
N VAL A 213 2.21 10.83 6.36
CA VAL A 213 2.77 10.70 7.71
C VAL A 213 2.41 9.33 8.25
N MET A 214 3.37 8.67 8.91
CA MET A 214 3.14 7.40 9.60
C MET A 214 3.79 7.38 10.98
N MET A 215 2.99 7.02 11.97
CA MET A 215 3.41 6.82 13.35
C MET A 215 3.18 5.36 13.75
N ARG A 216 4.07 4.84 14.62
CA ARG A 216 4.04 3.43 15.01
C ARG A 216 4.25 3.26 16.50
N PHE A 217 3.42 2.43 17.12
CA PHE A 217 3.34 2.26 18.57
C PHE A 217 3.27 0.76 18.95
N ASN A 218 3.53 0.49 20.22
CA ASN A 218 3.22 -0.79 20.84
C ASN A 218 2.00 -0.61 21.75
N ALA A 219 0.92 -1.35 21.51
CA ALA A 219 -0.31 -1.30 22.30
C ALA A 219 -0.94 -2.70 22.44
N GLY A 220 -1.20 -3.16 23.66
CA GLY A 220 -1.91 -4.44 23.90
C GLY A 220 -1.29 -5.67 23.23
N LYS A 221 0.04 -5.71 23.08
CA LYS A 221 0.73 -6.69 22.24
C LYS A 221 0.86 -8.04 22.96
N LEU A 222 0.18 -9.07 22.46
CA LEU A 222 0.17 -10.43 23.05
C LEU A 222 1.33 -11.34 22.55
N TYR A 223 2.42 -10.76 22.06
CA TYR A 223 3.57 -11.51 21.54
C TYR A 223 4.88 -10.73 21.67
N ALA A 224 5.97 -11.46 21.93
CA ALA A 224 7.31 -10.88 21.97
C ALA A 224 7.80 -10.56 20.54
N SER A 225 8.00 -9.28 20.26
CA SER A 225 8.66 -8.78 19.04
C SER A 225 9.05 -7.31 19.25
N ARG A 226 10.09 -6.85 18.55
CA ARG A 226 10.51 -5.43 18.56
C ARG A 226 9.70 -4.54 17.62
N GLU A 227 9.00 -5.15 16.66
CA GLU A 227 8.18 -4.44 15.69
C GLU A 227 6.97 -3.79 16.36
N PRO A 228 6.61 -2.55 16.01
CA PRO A 228 5.36 -1.96 16.47
C PRO A 228 4.16 -2.74 15.95
N ASN A 229 3.14 -2.90 16.79
CA ASN A 229 1.93 -3.64 16.45
C ASN A 229 0.71 -2.75 16.19
N LEU A 230 0.80 -1.45 16.48
CA LEU A 230 -0.20 -0.44 16.12
C LEU A 230 0.47 0.58 15.20
N ARG A 231 -0.18 0.91 14.10
CA ARG A 231 0.27 1.94 13.17
C ARG A 231 -0.88 2.89 12.86
N ILE A 232 -0.57 4.17 12.75
CA ILE A 232 -1.51 5.22 12.41
C ILE A 232 -0.90 6.01 11.25
N GLY A 233 -1.63 6.10 10.15
CA GLY A 233 -1.21 6.81 8.95
C GLY A 233 -2.16 7.95 8.61
N LEU A 234 -1.59 9.03 8.09
CA LEU A 234 -2.31 10.15 7.48
C LEU A 234 -1.75 10.36 6.08
N ASN A 235 -2.58 10.73 5.13
CA ASN A 235 -2.13 11.13 3.81
C ASN A 235 -2.96 12.29 3.23
N LEU A 236 -2.37 12.91 2.20
CA LEU A 236 -3.00 13.74 1.21
C LEU A 236 -2.54 13.20 -0.15
N LEU A 237 -3.47 12.74 -0.97
CA LEU A 237 -3.18 12.12 -2.27
C LEU A 237 -3.70 12.98 -3.42
N ASN A 238 -2.98 12.95 -4.54
CA ASN A 238 -3.33 13.50 -5.84
C ASN A 238 -3.58 15.02 -5.87
N ALA A 239 -2.96 15.77 -4.96
CA ALA A 239 -3.12 17.22 -4.93
C ALA A 239 -2.40 17.85 -6.13
N GLY A 240 -3.15 18.38 -7.09
CA GLY A 240 -2.60 18.86 -8.34
C GLY A 240 -3.63 19.35 -9.35
N ALA A 241 -3.21 19.43 -10.61
CA ALA A 241 -4.02 19.92 -11.71
C ALA A 241 -3.72 19.15 -13.00
N ALA A 242 -4.68 19.20 -13.92
CA ALA A 242 -4.58 18.60 -15.24
C ALA A 242 -4.81 19.66 -16.33
N LEU A 243 -4.23 19.41 -17.50
CA LEU A 243 -4.29 20.22 -18.69
C LEU A 243 -4.75 19.36 -19.87
N THR A 244 -5.54 19.93 -20.78
CA THR A 244 -6.06 19.30 -21.99
C THR A 244 -6.06 20.31 -23.15
N GLY A 245 -6.53 19.92 -24.34
CA GLY A 245 -6.64 20.84 -25.48
C GLY A 245 -5.38 20.93 -26.34
N PHE A 246 -4.48 19.94 -26.29
CA PHE A 246 -3.24 19.95 -27.05
C PHE A 246 -3.52 19.89 -28.55
N GLY A 247 -3.05 20.88 -29.31
CA GLY A 247 -3.30 20.98 -30.75
C GLY A 247 -4.65 21.59 -31.13
N SER A 248 -5.53 21.86 -30.15
CA SER A 248 -6.83 22.48 -30.40
C SER A 248 -6.69 23.96 -30.80
N SER A 249 -7.67 24.48 -31.54
CA SER A 249 -7.74 25.91 -31.88
C SER A 249 -7.92 26.84 -30.69
N GLU A 250 -8.46 26.33 -29.57
CA GLU A 250 -8.65 27.06 -28.31
C GLU A 250 -7.37 27.08 -27.44
N GLY A 251 -6.38 26.24 -27.77
CA GLY A 251 -5.14 26.11 -27.02
C GLY A 251 -5.25 25.24 -25.77
N ILE A 252 -4.16 25.20 -24.99
CA ILE A 252 -4.08 24.39 -23.77
C ILE A 252 -4.93 25.04 -22.67
N ARG A 253 -5.83 24.26 -22.08
CA ARG A 253 -6.74 24.70 -21.02
C ARG A 253 -6.72 23.75 -19.80
N PRO A 254 -7.14 24.20 -18.61
CA PRO A 254 -7.36 23.31 -17.48
C PRO A 254 -8.37 22.21 -17.83
N ASP A 255 -8.07 20.99 -17.40
CA ASP A 255 -8.96 19.84 -17.47
C ASP A 255 -9.73 19.69 -16.14
N ASP A 256 -10.64 18.72 -16.07
CA ASP A 256 -11.38 18.40 -14.85
C ASP A 256 -10.45 18.15 -13.64
N PRO A 257 -10.91 18.39 -12.41
CA PRO A 257 -10.09 18.24 -11.21
C PRO A 257 -9.58 16.82 -11.03
N LEU A 258 -8.37 16.69 -10.47
CA LEU A 258 -7.82 15.40 -10.06
C LEU A 258 -8.55 14.88 -8.80
N PRO A 259 -8.60 13.54 -8.61
CA PRO A 259 -9.26 12.91 -7.47
C PRO A 259 -8.41 13.07 -6.20
N THR A 260 -8.36 14.30 -5.69
CA THR A 260 -7.64 14.68 -4.48
C THR A 260 -8.37 14.15 -3.26
N SER A 261 -7.64 13.61 -2.29
CA SER A 261 -8.25 13.11 -1.05
C SER A 261 -7.30 13.16 0.13
N ALA A 262 -7.87 13.27 1.33
CA ALA A 262 -7.15 13.06 2.58
C ALA A 262 -7.71 11.82 3.29
N ALA A 263 -6.83 11.01 3.87
CA ALA A 263 -7.23 9.81 4.61
C ALA A 263 -6.51 9.68 5.94
N ILE A 264 -7.19 9.01 6.87
CA ILE A 264 -6.63 8.48 8.11
C ILE A 264 -6.82 6.97 8.11
N GLY A 265 -5.76 6.25 8.44
CA GLY A 265 -5.80 4.79 8.55
C GLY A 265 -5.14 4.29 9.81
N VAL A 266 -5.63 3.16 10.32
CA VAL A 266 -5.07 2.46 11.47
C VAL A 266 -4.91 0.99 11.12
N SER A 267 -3.75 0.41 11.47
CA SER A 267 -3.54 -1.03 11.42
C SER A 267 -3.08 -1.57 12.76
N TYR A 268 -3.59 -2.75 13.11
CA TYR A 268 -3.37 -3.37 14.41
C TYR A 268 -3.14 -4.87 14.30
N ARG A 269 -2.00 -5.34 14.82
CA ARG A 269 -1.63 -6.75 14.91
C ARG A 269 -1.71 -7.21 16.36
N LEU A 270 -2.84 -7.79 16.75
CA LEU A 270 -3.09 -8.23 18.14
C LEU A 270 -2.24 -9.46 18.50
N ILE A 271 -2.26 -10.47 17.64
CA ILE A 271 -1.43 -11.68 17.70
C ILE A 271 -0.65 -11.81 16.38
N LYS A 272 0.45 -12.57 16.37
CA LYS A 272 1.30 -12.72 15.16
C LYS A 272 0.54 -13.03 13.86
N PRO A 273 -0.41 -13.97 13.81
CA PRO A 273 -1.08 -14.31 12.56
C PRO A 273 -2.22 -13.37 12.19
N LEU A 274 -2.71 -12.51 13.08
CA LEU A 274 -3.92 -11.71 12.84
C LEU A 274 -3.59 -10.22 12.74
N LEU A 275 -3.85 -9.65 11.56
CA LEU A 275 -3.76 -8.23 11.29
C LEU A 275 -5.14 -7.68 10.92
N LEU A 276 -5.49 -6.55 11.52
CA LEU A 276 -6.68 -5.77 11.21
C LEU A 276 -6.25 -4.40 10.68
N THR A 277 -7.02 -3.86 9.73
CA THR A 277 -6.82 -2.51 9.20
C THR A 277 -8.15 -1.82 8.96
N ALA A 278 -8.17 -0.50 9.13
CA ALA A 278 -9.32 0.35 8.88
C ALA A 278 -8.84 1.69 8.34
N GLU A 279 -9.64 2.29 7.45
CA GLU A 279 -9.35 3.56 6.81
C GLU A 279 -10.63 4.38 6.63
N PHE A 280 -10.52 5.69 6.82
CA PHE A 280 -11.51 6.67 6.39
C PHE A 280 -10.84 7.67 5.45
N ARG A 281 -11.49 7.98 4.33
CA ARG A 281 -10.98 8.86 3.29
C ARG A 281 -12.06 9.84 2.86
N GLN A 282 -11.68 11.12 2.82
CA GLN A 282 -12.51 12.22 2.35
C GLN A 282 -11.90 12.79 1.06
N PRO A 283 -12.51 12.54 -0.10
CA PRO A 283 -12.20 13.24 -1.33
C PRO A 283 -12.65 14.70 -1.28
N PHE A 284 -12.00 15.57 -2.06
CA PHE A 284 -12.40 16.96 -2.23
C PHE A 284 -11.89 17.52 -3.56
N ASN A 285 -12.63 18.47 -4.12
CA ASN A 285 -12.27 19.15 -5.35
C ASN A 285 -11.38 20.37 -5.03
N LEU A 286 -10.16 20.41 -5.61
CA LEU A 286 -9.22 21.52 -5.44
C LEU A 286 -9.56 22.74 -6.31
N GLN A 287 -10.35 22.57 -7.36
CA GLN A 287 -10.81 23.66 -8.21
C GLN A 287 -12.03 24.37 -7.60
N ASP A 288 -12.93 23.61 -6.95
CA ASP A 288 -14.07 24.15 -6.22
C ASP A 288 -14.28 23.41 -4.88
N PHE A 289 -13.90 24.04 -3.77
CA PHE A 289 -14.03 23.48 -2.43
C PHE A 289 -15.49 23.42 -1.92
N THR A 290 -16.43 24.06 -2.62
CA THR A 290 -17.85 23.99 -2.27
C THR A 290 -18.50 22.69 -2.74
N GLU A 291 -17.90 22.02 -3.72
CA GLU A 291 -18.34 20.72 -4.20
C GLU A 291 -17.99 19.61 -3.21
N TYR A 292 -19.02 19.14 -2.49
CA TYR A 292 -18.87 18.00 -1.61
C TYR A 292 -18.75 16.70 -2.41
N GLN A 293 -17.70 15.93 -2.14
CA GLN A 293 -17.54 14.56 -2.62
C GLN A 293 -17.81 13.56 -1.48
N MET A 294 -18.44 12.43 -1.79
CA MET A 294 -18.77 11.42 -0.79
C MET A 294 -17.50 10.79 -0.19
N TRP A 295 -17.53 10.61 1.13
CA TRP A 295 -16.48 9.89 1.85
C TRP A 295 -16.43 8.42 1.46
N SER A 296 -15.32 7.76 1.81
CA SER A 296 -15.18 6.32 1.72
C SER A 296 -14.57 5.76 3.00
N ALA A 297 -14.96 4.54 3.35
CA ALA A 297 -14.42 3.84 4.50
C ALA A 297 -14.13 2.39 4.13
N GLY A 298 -12.94 1.92 4.51
CA GLY A 298 -12.50 0.56 4.23
C GLY A 298 -12.06 -0.15 5.50
N THR A 299 -12.17 -1.47 5.50
CA THR A 299 -11.56 -2.34 6.51
C THR A 299 -11.02 -3.60 5.87
N GLY A 300 -10.00 -4.18 6.50
CA GLY A 300 -9.40 -5.42 6.05
C GLY A 300 -8.90 -6.28 7.20
N ILE A 301 -8.88 -7.58 6.95
CA ILE A 301 -8.36 -8.60 7.83
C ILE A 301 -7.34 -9.45 7.06
N SER A 302 -6.21 -9.75 7.68
CA SER A 302 -5.22 -10.68 7.16
C SER A 302 -4.94 -11.73 8.22
N VAL A 303 -5.05 -13.00 7.81
CA VAL A 303 -4.80 -14.17 8.65
C VAL A 303 -3.67 -14.99 8.05
N GLN A 304 -2.52 -14.99 8.72
CA GLN A 304 -1.38 -15.83 8.36
C GLN A 304 -1.62 -17.26 8.84
N ILE A 305 -1.76 -18.20 7.91
CA ILE A 305 -2.04 -19.61 8.23
C ILE A 305 -0.72 -20.36 8.45
N THR A 306 0.27 -20.12 7.59
CA THR A 306 1.62 -20.71 7.69
C THR A 306 2.68 -19.64 7.44
N ASN A 307 3.96 -19.95 7.57
CA ASN A 307 5.02 -18.97 7.26
C ASN A 307 5.10 -18.57 5.76
N PHE A 308 4.38 -19.26 4.88
CA PHE A 308 4.41 -19.01 3.44
C PHE A 308 3.01 -18.78 2.83
N PHE A 309 1.94 -18.90 3.61
CA PHE A 309 0.57 -18.77 3.11
C PHE A 309 -0.30 -17.96 4.07
N GLY A 310 -1.01 -16.98 3.53
CA GLY A 310 -1.98 -16.16 4.24
C GLY A 310 -3.23 -15.91 3.40
N VAL A 311 -4.31 -15.60 4.09
CA VAL A 311 -5.59 -15.21 3.48
C VAL A 311 -5.95 -13.80 3.91
N LEU A 312 -6.62 -13.08 3.01
CA LEU A 312 -7.00 -11.69 3.19
C LEU A 312 -8.46 -11.50 2.84
N GLY A 313 -9.14 -10.66 3.62
CA GLY A 313 -10.49 -10.22 3.36
C GLY A 313 -10.56 -8.71 3.50
N GLY A 314 -11.37 -8.08 2.66
CA GLY A 314 -11.50 -6.65 2.59
C GLY A 314 -12.95 -6.23 2.34
N PHE A 315 -13.31 -5.07 2.88
CA PHE A 315 -14.57 -4.41 2.59
C PHE A 315 -14.34 -2.92 2.44
N LEU A 316 -14.92 -2.32 1.40
CA LEU A 316 -14.86 -0.89 1.10
C LEU A 316 -16.27 -0.39 0.81
N ILE A 317 -16.65 0.69 1.47
CA ILE A 317 -17.81 1.50 1.10
C ILE A 317 -17.27 2.77 0.45
N LYS A 318 -17.68 3.01 -0.79
CA LYS A 318 -17.35 4.21 -1.55
C LYS A 318 -18.53 4.55 -2.47
N GLY A 319 -19.26 5.61 -2.14
CA GLY A 319 -20.49 5.93 -2.83
C GLY A 319 -21.55 4.83 -2.69
N GLY A 320 -22.44 4.72 -3.68
CA GLY A 320 -23.43 3.65 -3.77
C GLY A 320 -22.89 2.25 -4.15
N ASN A 321 -21.56 2.09 -4.34
CA ASN A 321 -20.95 0.84 -4.80
C ASN A 321 -20.08 0.19 -3.70
N PRO A 322 -20.64 -0.68 -2.85
CA PRO A 322 -19.84 -1.44 -1.89
C PRO A 322 -18.96 -2.46 -2.61
N ARG A 323 -17.78 -2.70 -2.06
CA ARG A 323 -16.79 -3.63 -2.60
C ARG A 323 -16.31 -4.60 -1.53
N ILE A 324 -16.29 -5.88 -1.86
CA ILE A 324 -15.79 -6.97 -1.03
C ILE A 324 -14.61 -7.60 -1.74
N SER A 325 -13.47 -7.74 -1.07
CA SER A 325 -12.26 -8.33 -1.66
C SER A 325 -11.87 -9.60 -0.91
N PHE A 326 -11.43 -10.62 -1.64
CA PHE A 326 -10.86 -11.84 -1.09
C PHE A 326 -9.54 -12.13 -1.76
N GLY A 327 -8.48 -12.20 -0.95
CA GLY A 327 -7.13 -12.39 -1.42
C GLY A 327 -6.42 -13.56 -0.75
N SER A 328 -5.38 -14.04 -1.43
CA SER A 328 -4.45 -15.03 -0.91
C SER A 328 -3.02 -14.61 -1.20
N GLU A 329 -2.14 -14.86 -0.23
CA GLU A 329 -0.73 -14.51 -0.29
C GLU A 329 0.15 -15.74 -0.14
N PHE A 330 1.17 -15.82 -0.99
CA PHE A 330 2.10 -16.93 -1.04
C PHE A 330 3.54 -16.41 -1.04
N GLU A 331 4.39 -16.99 -0.21
CA GLU A 331 5.83 -16.69 -0.19
C GLU A 331 6.64 -17.86 -0.75
N ILE A 332 7.30 -17.62 -1.88
CA ILE A 332 8.13 -18.59 -2.59
C ILE A 332 9.60 -18.31 -2.25
N LEU A 333 10.27 -19.32 -1.69
CA LEU A 333 11.70 -19.30 -1.38
C LEU A 333 12.16 -18.11 -0.51
N LYS A 334 11.25 -17.50 0.26
CA LYS A 334 11.47 -16.27 1.05
C LYS A 334 11.95 -15.04 0.25
N LYS A 335 11.84 -15.09 -1.07
CA LYS A 335 12.32 -14.05 -1.98
C LYS A 335 11.21 -13.44 -2.81
N VAL A 336 10.20 -14.23 -3.16
CA VAL A 336 9.09 -13.78 -3.99
C VAL A 336 7.81 -13.90 -3.19
N GLN A 337 7.06 -12.81 -3.05
CA GLN A 337 5.71 -12.81 -2.51
C GLN A 337 4.73 -12.63 -3.65
N MET A 338 3.84 -13.58 -3.83
CA MET A 338 2.75 -13.50 -4.79
C MET A 338 1.44 -13.21 -4.06
N ASN A 339 0.56 -12.44 -4.68
CA ASN A 339 -0.81 -12.28 -4.22
C ASN A 339 -1.78 -12.46 -5.39
N VAL A 340 -2.88 -13.14 -5.10
CA VAL A 340 -4.02 -13.30 -6.01
C VAL A 340 -5.26 -12.79 -5.27
N ASN A 341 -5.99 -11.89 -5.90
CA ASN A 341 -7.17 -11.26 -5.35
C ASN A 341 -8.35 -11.35 -6.33
N TYR A 342 -9.54 -11.51 -5.77
CA TYR A 342 -10.80 -11.31 -6.48
C TYR A 342 -11.61 -10.25 -5.75
N THR A 343 -12.10 -9.27 -6.50
CA THR A 343 -12.92 -8.19 -5.98
C THR A 343 -14.36 -8.34 -6.49
N PHE A 344 -15.32 -8.29 -5.58
CA PHE A 344 -16.75 -8.29 -5.86
C PHE A 344 -17.35 -6.91 -5.58
N ASP A 345 -17.99 -6.33 -6.58
CA ASP A 345 -18.73 -5.07 -6.53
C ASP A 345 -19.92 -5.10 -7.51
N LEU A 346 -20.67 -3.99 -7.62
CA LEU A 346 -21.86 -3.92 -8.49
C LEU A 346 -21.55 -4.07 -9.99
N THR A 347 -20.28 -4.04 -10.41
CA THR A 347 -19.84 -4.18 -11.80
C THR A 347 -19.22 -5.56 -12.09
N SER A 348 -19.20 -6.43 -11.08
CA SER A 348 -18.59 -7.76 -11.20
C SER A 348 -19.44 -8.69 -12.06
N SER A 349 -18.77 -9.44 -12.92
CA SER A 349 -19.34 -10.50 -13.76
C SER A 349 -18.59 -11.80 -13.52
N LEU A 350 -19.32 -12.92 -13.54
CA LEU A 350 -18.76 -14.27 -13.47
C LEU A 350 -18.67 -14.93 -14.86
N ASN A 351 -19.19 -14.27 -15.90
CA ASN A 351 -19.14 -14.76 -17.27
C ASN A 351 -19.11 -13.59 -18.27
N PRO A 352 -17.91 -13.15 -18.71
CA PRO A 352 -16.59 -13.59 -18.27
C PRO A 352 -16.27 -13.12 -16.83
N VAL A 353 -15.38 -13.84 -16.14
CA VAL A 353 -14.89 -13.41 -14.81
C VAL A 353 -14.03 -12.15 -14.97
N ASN A 354 -14.32 -11.11 -14.19
CA ASN A 354 -13.54 -9.86 -14.14
C ASN A 354 -13.05 -9.57 -12.70
N HIS A 355 -12.34 -8.45 -12.49
CA HIS A 355 -11.84 -8.02 -11.18
C HIS A 355 -10.88 -9.00 -10.49
N ILE A 356 -9.97 -9.58 -11.27
CA ILE A 356 -8.88 -10.42 -10.75
C ILE A 356 -7.59 -9.60 -10.77
N SER A 357 -6.91 -9.51 -9.63
CA SER A 357 -5.56 -8.96 -9.58
C SER A 357 -4.52 -9.98 -9.15
N LEU A 358 -3.38 -9.91 -9.83
CA LEU A 358 -2.22 -10.76 -9.65
C LEU A 358 -1.03 -9.85 -9.37
N SER A 359 -0.21 -10.22 -8.39
CA SER A 359 1.03 -9.50 -8.13
C SER A 359 2.18 -10.43 -7.80
N ALA A 360 3.38 -10.04 -8.21
CA ALA A 360 4.63 -10.70 -7.86
C ALA A 360 5.62 -9.65 -7.36
N LYS A 361 5.97 -9.76 -6.07
CA LYS A 361 6.89 -8.87 -5.38
C LYS A 361 8.19 -9.60 -5.07
N ILE A 362 9.32 -9.03 -5.46
CA ILE A 362 10.65 -9.59 -5.24
C ILE A 362 11.33 -8.80 -4.13
N LYS A 363 11.73 -9.49 -3.07
CA LYS A 363 12.51 -8.95 -1.95
C LYS A 363 13.99 -8.94 -2.31
N LEU A 364 14.58 -7.76 -2.40
CA LEU A 364 15.97 -7.53 -2.81
C LEU A 364 16.95 -7.41 -1.62
N GLY A 365 16.45 -7.44 -0.38
CA GLY A 365 17.26 -7.37 0.83
C GLY A 365 17.06 -6.07 1.62
N ASP A 366 17.73 -5.95 2.76
CA ASP A 366 17.52 -4.86 3.72
C ASP A 366 18.69 -3.88 3.79
N ASN A 367 19.58 -3.88 2.79
CA ASN A 367 20.77 -3.03 2.73
C ASN A 367 21.62 -3.04 4.02
N GLY A 368 21.79 -4.21 4.66
CA GLY A 368 22.64 -4.39 5.83
C GLY A 368 22.02 -3.91 7.16
N ARG A 369 20.74 -3.52 7.17
CA ARG A 369 20.06 -3.05 8.38
C ARG A 369 19.97 -4.12 9.46
N ALA A 370 19.65 -5.37 9.13
CA ALA A 370 19.59 -6.46 10.09
C ALA A 370 20.98 -6.80 10.67
N GLU A 371 22.03 -6.71 9.86
CA GLU A 371 23.41 -6.93 10.34
C GLU A 371 23.82 -5.83 11.33
N LYS A 372 23.55 -4.56 11.00
CA LYS A 372 23.75 -3.44 11.92
C LYS A 372 22.96 -3.62 13.21
N GLN A 373 21.71 -4.09 13.12
CA GLN A 373 20.89 -4.33 14.31
C GLN A 373 21.45 -5.47 15.18
N LYS A 374 21.93 -6.56 14.58
CA LYS A 374 22.58 -7.65 15.31
C LYS A 374 23.82 -7.18 16.07
N LEU A 375 24.61 -6.29 15.46
CA LEU A 375 25.79 -5.71 16.11
C LEU A 375 25.41 -4.84 17.32
N ILE A 376 24.37 -4.00 17.18
CA ILE A 376 23.81 -3.22 18.30
C ILE A 376 23.35 -4.14 19.43
N ASP A 377 22.61 -5.19 19.10
CA ASP A 377 22.07 -6.13 20.09
C ASP A 377 23.20 -6.88 20.81
N GLY A 378 24.27 -7.24 20.08
CA GLY A 378 25.48 -7.83 20.64
C GLY A 378 26.15 -6.95 21.69
N TYR A 379 26.51 -5.71 21.33
CA TYR A 379 27.14 -4.78 22.28
C TYR A 379 26.24 -4.44 23.47
N TYR A 380 24.92 -4.36 23.26
CA TYR A 380 23.99 -4.14 24.35
C TYR A 380 23.98 -5.29 25.35
N ASN A 381 23.98 -6.53 24.86
CA ASN A 381 24.06 -7.74 25.68
C ASN A 381 25.40 -7.87 26.41
N ASP A 382 26.51 -7.51 25.77
CA ASP A 382 27.84 -7.47 26.40
C ASP A 382 27.86 -6.47 27.58
N GLY A 383 27.20 -5.33 27.40
CA GLY A 383 27.01 -4.34 28.47
C GLY A 383 26.20 -4.88 29.64
N LEU A 384 25.09 -5.59 29.38
CA LEU A 384 24.29 -6.25 30.42
C LEU A 384 25.10 -7.33 31.16
N ALA A 385 25.88 -8.12 30.44
CA ALA A 385 26.73 -9.15 31.04
C ALA A 385 27.80 -8.54 31.95
N SER A 386 28.45 -7.45 31.52
CA SER A 386 29.46 -6.74 32.32
C SER A 386 28.85 -6.08 33.55
N PHE A 387 27.68 -5.46 33.39
CA PHE A 387 26.92 -4.86 34.49
C PHE A 387 26.55 -5.91 35.55
N SER A 388 26.11 -7.09 35.14
CA SER A 388 25.76 -8.19 36.05
C SER A 388 26.95 -8.71 36.88
N LYS A 389 28.17 -8.57 36.35
CA LYS A 389 29.43 -8.94 37.02
C LYS A 389 29.97 -7.83 37.93
N GLY A 390 29.32 -6.66 37.96
CA GLY A 390 29.79 -5.49 38.70
C GLY A 390 30.87 -4.67 37.98
N ASP A 391 31.21 -5.02 36.72
CA ASP A 391 32.13 -4.22 35.91
C ASP A 391 31.37 -3.11 35.18
N PHE A 392 31.10 -2.03 35.92
CA PHE A 392 30.35 -0.89 35.41
C PHE A 392 31.12 -0.09 34.35
N ALA A 393 32.45 -0.13 34.37
CA ALA A 393 33.27 0.59 33.38
C ALA A 393 33.18 -0.10 32.01
N ALA A 394 33.34 -1.43 31.97
CA ALA A 394 33.18 -2.22 30.75
C ALA A 394 31.73 -2.19 30.22
N ALA A 395 30.74 -2.13 31.12
CA ALA A 395 29.34 -1.97 30.73
C ALA A 395 29.10 -0.64 30.00
N ILE A 396 29.66 0.46 30.54
CA ILE A 396 29.56 1.79 29.92
C ILE A 396 30.24 1.81 28.54
N ASP A 397 31.45 1.24 28.40
CA ASP A 397 32.15 1.17 27.11
C ASP A 397 31.32 0.42 26.04
N SER A 398 30.73 -0.72 26.42
CA SER A 398 29.88 -1.52 25.53
C SER A 398 28.63 -0.74 25.09
N TRP A 399 27.97 -0.05 26.01
CA TRP A 399 26.81 0.79 25.67
C TRP A 399 27.18 2.07 24.90
N GLN A 400 28.39 2.61 25.08
CA GLN A 400 28.89 3.70 24.24
C GLN A 400 29.07 3.26 22.79
N LYS A 401 29.55 2.03 22.55
CA LYS A 401 29.60 1.44 21.19
C LYS A 401 28.22 1.32 20.57
N VAL A 402 27.20 0.96 21.35
CA VAL A 402 25.79 1.00 20.87
C VAL A 402 25.41 2.41 20.42
N LEU A 403 25.70 3.44 21.23
CA LEU A 403 25.35 4.83 20.90
C LEU A 403 26.14 5.42 19.71
N GLN A 404 27.29 4.85 19.37
CA GLN A 404 28.01 5.19 18.13
C GLN A 404 27.26 4.70 16.89
N LEU A 405 26.59 3.54 16.97
CA LEU A 405 25.82 2.95 15.87
C LEU A 405 24.38 3.48 15.79
N ASP A 406 23.76 3.70 16.94
CA ASP A 406 22.41 4.24 17.11
C ASP A 406 22.36 5.22 18.30
N LYS A 407 22.43 6.51 17.98
CA LYS A 407 22.41 7.61 18.96
C LYS A 407 21.09 7.70 19.73
N LEU A 408 20.00 7.09 19.24
CA LEU A 408 18.66 7.14 19.82
C LEU A 408 18.29 5.82 20.52
N TYR A 409 19.26 4.97 20.82
CA TYR A 409 19.04 3.72 21.54
C TYR A 409 18.82 3.97 23.05
N ASP A 410 17.57 4.19 23.45
CA ASP A 410 17.19 4.56 24.83
C ASP A 410 17.73 3.61 25.92
N PRO A 411 17.66 2.26 25.77
CA PRO A 411 18.13 1.36 26.82
C PRO A 411 19.63 1.47 27.11
N ALA A 412 20.44 1.85 26.12
CA ALA A 412 21.88 2.05 26.34
C ALA A 412 22.13 3.35 27.11
N LYS A 413 21.36 4.42 26.86
CA LYS A 413 21.44 5.68 27.62
C LYS A 413 21.07 5.46 29.09
N GLU A 414 19.98 4.73 29.33
CA GLU A 414 19.51 4.37 30.67
C GLU A 414 20.49 3.44 31.40
N GLY A 415 21.06 2.48 30.66
CA GLY A 415 22.12 1.60 31.16
C GLY A 415 23.33 2.40 31.64
N ILE A 416 23.88 3.27 30.78
CA ILE A 416 25.04 4.10 31.12
C ILE A 416 24.78 4.93 32.38
N LYS A 417 23.61 5.59 32.45
CA LYS A 417 23.22 6.38 33.63
C LYS A 417 23.18 5.52 34.89
N SER A 418 22.61 4.32 34.81
CA SER A 418 22.53 3.37 35.93
C SER A 418 23.92 2.90 36.38
N ALA A 419 24.82 2.57 35.46
CA ALA A 419 26.20 2.19 35.76
C ALA A 419 27.00 3.33 36.40
N GLN A 420 26.85 4.56 35.90
CA GLN A 420 27.49 5.74 36.47
C GLN A 420 27.03 6.00 37.91
N ASN A 421 25.73 5.86 38.18
CA ASN A 421 25.19 5.98 39.54
C ASN A 421 25.78 4.92 40.48
N GLN A 422 25.97 3.70 40.00
CA GLN A 422 26.54 2.62 40.80
C GLN A 422 28.03 2.86 41.12
N ILE A 423 28.82 3.34 40.15
CA ILE A 423 30.21 3.74 40.37
C ILE A 423 30.28 4.86 41.43
N LEU A 424 29.40 5.86 41.33
CA LEU A 424 29.35 6.97 42.28
C LEU A 424 28.99 6.49 43.69
N LEU A 425 28.04 5.57 43.81
CA LEU A 425 27.64 4.97 45.08
C LEU A 425 28.81 4.22 45.73
N PHE A 426 29.51 3.37 44.98
CA PHE A 426 30.69 2.66 45.48
C PHE A 426 31.80 3.61 45.93
N ARG A 427 32.03 4.70 45.19
CA ARG A 427 32.99 5.74 45.58
C ARG A 427 32.60 6.37 46.92
N ARG A 428 31.34 6.77 47.09
CA ARG A 428 30.83 7.35 48.35
C ARG A 428 30.97 6.41 49.54
N ILE A 429 30.63 5.12 49.35
CA ILE A 429 30.77 4.10 50.41
C ILE A 429 32.24 3.97 50.82
N ARG A 430 33.14 3.88 49.85
CA ARG A 430 34.57 3.79 50.10
C ARG A 430 35.07 5.03 50.84
N ASP A 431 34.76 6.23 50.35
CA ASP A 431 35.24 7.47 50.95
C ASP A 431 34.69 7.65 52.39
N ALA A 432 33.47 7.19 52.68
CA ALA A 432 32.91 7.15 54.04
C ALA A 432 33.60 6.13 54.97
N GLN A 433 34.12 5.02 54.43
CA GLN A 433 34.87 4.01 55.21
C GLN A 433 36.28 4.48 55.60
N PHE A 434 36.87 5.42 54.85
CA PHE A 434 38.22 5.95 55.10
C PHE A 434 38.23 7.32 55.80
N LEU A 435 37.06 7.82 56.23
CA LEU A 435 36.90 9.08 57.00
C LEU A 435 36.79 8.86 58.53
N ASN A 436 37.01 7.63 59.00
CA ASN A 436 37.32 7.30 60.40
C ASN A 436 38.81 6.97 60.53
#